data_AF-A0AAU9X404-F1
#
_entry.id   AF-A0AAU9X404-F1
#
_cell.length_a   1.000
_cell.length_b   1.000
_cell.length_c   1.000
_cell.angle_alpha   90.00
_cell.angle_beta   90.00
_cell.angle_gamma   90.00
#
_symmetry.space_group_name_H-M   'P 1'
#
loop_
_entity.id
_entity.type
_entity.pdbx_description
1 polymer ?
#
loop_
_entity_poly.entity_id
_entity_poly.type
_entity_poly.pdbx_seq_one_letter_code
_entity_poly.pdbx_strand_id
1 'polypeptide(L)'
;MNYKILCFLVPVTVFFNLSDAETSMSDFANCTLTEYLCDARKCTTQFIKSVQNDPEGDCGVQYNKTFDCVIMSNKLCGRVFPSDSFNRTIDDSLREGIKEEYICNDAFLGEFLVPMELRSDPFCSDVFFNNTQACLKTFHEKFMADRSDTTLCEEHAEAKKCWMETIMSDCNFPSDFFEAIKFDLVDYNPFCANNRDPGATGNDQCHGVRDIKNPFNRKDDVSATAGTKINASLALLLPLVSFLFVLKV
;
A
#
# COMPACT_ATOMS: atom_id res chain seq x y z
N MET A 1 -55.50 -29.76 19.80
CA MET A 1 -54.80 -29.65 18.50
C MET A 1 -53.34 -29.37 18.81
N ASN A 2 -52.51 -30.41 18.73
CA ASN A 2 -51.07 -30.38 18.97
C ASN A 2 -50.37 -30.23 17.62
N TYR A 3 -49.41 -29.32 17.51
CA TYR A 3 -48.31 -29.51 16.55
C TYR A 3 -46.99 -29.18 17.23
N LYS A 4 -46.21 -30.24 17.45
CA LYS A 4 -44.79 -30.22 17.80
C LYS A 4 -44.03 -29.65 16.60
N ILE A 5 -43.15 -28.67 16.82
CA ILE A 5 -42.08 -28.36 15.87
C ILE A 5 -40.84 -29.10 16.35
N LEU A 6 -40.55 -30.18 15.61
CA LEU A 6 -39.29 -30.92 15.62
C LEU A 6 -38.56 -30.45 14.36
N CYS A 7 -37.57 -29.58 14.47
CA CYS A 7 -36.68 -29.26 13.37
C CYS A 7 -35.30 -29.87 13.64
N PHE A 8 -34.99 -30.86 12.82
CA PHE A 8 -33.79 -31.66 12.82
C PHE A 8 -32.53 -30.83 12.57
N LEU A 9 -31.49 -31.14 13.32
CA LEU A 9 -30.09 -30.92 12.95
C LEU A 9 -29.75 -31.79 11.74
N VAL A 10 -29.36 -31.18 10.62
CA VAL A 10 -28.46 -31.80 9.63
C VAL A 10 -27.46 -30.71 9.18
N PRO A 11 -26.15 -30.96 9.30
CA PRO A 11 -25.11 -30.01 8.96
C PRO A 11 -24.94 -30.02 7.44
N VAL A 12 -25.28 -28.91 6.78
CA VAL A 12 -24.79 -28.69 5.42
C VAL A 12 -23.46 -27.99 5.56
N THR A 13 -22.41 -28.80 5.65
CA THR A 13 -21.08 -28.42 5.17
C THR A 13 -21.23 -28.06 3.70
N VAL A 14 -21.54 -26.80 3.44
CA VAL A 14 -21.26 -26.19 2.14
C VAL A 14 -19.75 -26.10 2.12
N PHE A 15 -19.12 -27.05 1.42
CA PHE A 15 -17.82 -26.82 0.82
C PHE A 15 -17.97 -25.54 -0.01
N PHE A 16 -17.60 -24.41 0.59
CA PHE A 16 -17.40 -23.18 -0.14
C PHE A 16 -16.29 -23.50 -1.13
N ASN A 17 -16.67 -23.62 -2.39
CA ASN A 17 -15.74 -23.67 -3.50
C ASN A 17 -14.86 -22.42 -3.36
N LEU A 18 -13.61 -22.62 -2.94
CA LEU A 18 -12.52 -21.71 -3.28
C LEU A 18 -12.39 -21.79 -4.79
N SER A 19 -13.17 -21.00 -5.51
CA SER A 19 -12.80 -20.62 -6.86
C SER A 19 -11.68 -19.60 -6.68
N ASP A 20 -10.46 -20.04 -7.01
CA ASP A 20 -9.27 -19.23 -7.23
C ASP A 20 -9.57 -18.19 -8.32
N ALA A 21 -10.25 -17.12 -7.95
CA ALA A 21 -10.09 -15.86 -8.64
C ALA A 21 -8.87 -15.20 -7.99
N GLU A 22 -7.69 -15.54 -8.49
CA GLU A 22 -6.48 -14.73 -8.29
C GLU A 22 -6.78 -13.34 -8.83
N THR A 23 -7.30 -12.45 -7.98
CA THR A 23 -7.20 -11.01 -8.21
C THR A 23 -5.73 -10.67 -8.13
N SER A 24 -5.06 -10.67 -9.29
CA SER A 24 -3.68 -10.24 -9.33
C SER A 24 -3.63 -8.75 -8.99
N MET A 25 -2.67 -8.37 -8.14
CA MET A 25 -2.37 -6.97 -7.84
C MET A 25 -1.78 -6.23 -9.05
N SER A 26 -1.69 -6.88 -10.22
CA SER A 26 -0.73 -6.60 -11.30
C SER A 26 -1.33 -6.23 -12.65
N ASP A 27 -2.51 -5.61 -12.69
CA ASP A 27 -3.05 -5.04 -13.94
C ASP A 27 -2.32 -3.73 -14.34
N PHE A 28 -1.05 -3.87 -14.73
CA PHE A 28 -0.21 -2.82 -15.29
C PHE A 28 0.05 -3.11 -16.77
N ALA A 29 -0.27 -2.16 -17.65
CA ALA A 29 -0.01 -2.31 -19.07
C ALA A 29 1.47 -2.14 -19.45
N ASN A 30 2.20 -1.29 -18.70
CA ASN A 30 3.54 -0.81 -19.09
C ASN A 30 4.64 -1.07 -18.05
N CYS A 31 4.29 -1.67 -16.91
CA CYS A 31 5.24 -1.94 -15.81
C CYS A 31 5.05 -3.33 -15.24
N THR A 32 6.11 -3.84 -14.64
CA THR A 32 6.05 -4.90 -13.63
C THR A 32 5.57 -4.32 -12.28
N LEU A 33 5.06 -5.19 -11.40
CA LEU A 33 4.73 -4.80 -10.02
C LEU A 33 5.96 -4.21 -9.31
N THR A 34 7.14 -4.78 -9.49
CA THR A 34 8.40 -4.27 -8.92
C THR A 34 8.72 -2.85 -9.38
N GLU A 35 8.56 -2.56 -10.68
CA GLU A 35 8.77 -1.20 -11.19
C GLU A 35 7.80 -0.19 -10.55
N TYR A 36 6.53 -0.56 -10.41
CA TYR A 36 5.53 0.28 -9.75
C TYR A 36 5.85 0.52 -8.27
N LEU A 37 6.20 -0.53 -7.52
CA LEU A 37 6.54 -0.42 -6.10
C LEU A 37 7.82 0.40 -5.89
N CYS A 38 8.81 0.27 -6.77
CA CYS A 38 10.00 1.12 -6.76
C CYS A 38 9.69 2.60 -7.03
N ASP A 39 8.78 2.86 -7.95
CA ASP A 39 8.27 4.21 -8.21
C ASP A 39 7.57 4.79 -6.97
N ALA A 40 6.72 4.00 -6.30
CA ALA A 40 6.05 4.39 -5.06
C ALA A 40 7.04 4.70 -3.93
N ARG A 41 8.06 3.84 -3.71
CA ARG A 41 9.14 4.10 -2.75
C ARG A 41 9.88 5.40 -3.03
N LYS A 42 10.10 5.76 -4.30
CA LYS A 42 10.72 7.04 -4.67
C LYS A 42 9.84 8.22 -4.22
N CYS A 43 8.52 8.14 -4.43
CA CYS A 43 7.58 9.15 -3.93
C CYS A 43 7.64 9.25 -2.39
N THR A 44 7.62 8.11 -1.68
CA THR A 44 7.73 8.07 -0.21
C THR A 44 9.05 8.63 0.29
N THR A 45 10.18 8.27 -0.33
CA THR A 45 11.50 8.82 0.03
C THR A 45 11.51 10.32 -0.13
N GLN A 46 10.98 10.84 -1.24
CA GLN A 46 10.91 12.29 -1.47
C GLN A 46 10.05 13.00 -0.43
N PHE A 47 8.92 12.41 -0.01
CA PHE A 47 8.12 12.94 1.09
C PHE A 47 8.95 13.07 2.37
N ILE A 48 9.55 11.96 2.82
CA ILE A 48 10.31 11.89 4.06
C ILE A 48 11.47 12.89 4.04
N LYS A 49 12.23 12.95 2.95
CA LYS A 49 13.32 13.93 2.83
C LYS A 49 12.79 15.36 2.83
N SER A 50 11.63 15.63 2.24
CA SER A 50 11.05 16.97 2.21
C SER A 50 10.62 17.43 3.61
N VAL A 51 9.95 16.58 4.38
CA VAL A 51 9.54 16.91 5.74
C VAL A 51 10.69 16.89 6.75
N GLN A 52 11.78 16.15 6.48
CA GLN A 52 13.02 16.24 7.26
C GLN A 52 13.75 17.57 7.03
N ASN A 53 13.74 18.07 5.79
CA ASN A 53 14.41 19.33 5.42
C ASN A 53 13.61 20.58 5.84
N ASP A 54 12.30 20.44 6.00
CA ASP A 54 11.38 21.50 6.40
C ASP A 54 10.37 20.98 7.46
N PRO A 55 10.84 20.70 8.69
CA PRO A 55 10.02 20.02 9.72
C PRO A 55 8.85 20.86 10.23
N GLU A 56 8.97 22.18 10.19
CA GLU A 56 7.91 23.14 10.55
C GLU A 56 7.00 23.48 9.35
N GLY A 57 7.33 22.99 8.17
CA GLY A 57 6.57 23.20 6.94
C GLY A 57 5.20 22.53 6.96
N ASP A 58 4.31 23.03 6.10
CA ASP A 58 2.98 22.45 5.91
C ASP A 58 3.10 21.04 5.30
N CYS A 59 2.76 20.02 6.10
CA CYS A 59 2.78 18.64 5.66
C CYS A 59 1.79 18.38 4.53
N GLY A 60 0.64 19.05 4.51
CA GLY A 60 -0.38 18.92 3.47
C GLY A 60 0.16 19.29 2.09
N VAL A 61 1.08 20.27 2.01
CA VAL A 61 1.77 20.62 0.77
C VAL A 61 2.66 19.47 0.29
N GLN A 62 3.41 18.83 1.19
CA GLN A 62 4.26 17.68 0.84
C GLN A 62 3.43 16.42 0.55
N TYR A 63 2.31 16.23 1.24
CA TYR A 63 1.33 15.18 0.96
C TYR A 63 0.77 15.30 -0.47
N ASN A 64 0.24 16.46 -0.87
CA ASN A 64 -0.32 16.66 -2.21
C ASN A 64 0.72 16.40 -3.31
N LYS A 65 1.96 16.81 -3.05
CA LYS A 65 3.11 16.52 -3.88
C LYS A 65 3.37 15.02 -4.03
N THR A 66 3.44 14.29 -2.92
CA THR A 66 3.62 12.83 -2.93
C THR A 66 2.48 12.12 -3.64
N PHE A 67 1.26 12.61 -3.45
CA PHE A 67 0.08 12.09 -4.10
C PHE A 67 0.14 12.25 -5.63
N ASP A 68 0.54 13.42 -6.12
CA ASP A 68 0.76 13.65 -7.56
C ASP A 68 1.85 12.72 -8.13
N CYS A 69 2.89 12.42 -7.36
CA CYS A 69 3.93 11.45 -7.73
C CYS A 69 3.36 10.02 -7.89
N VAL A 70 2.54 9.57 -6.94
CA VAL A 70 1.90 8.25 -7.00
C VAL A 70 0.93 8.17 -8.18
N ILE A 71 0.14 9.22 -8.43
CA ILE A 71 -0.73 9.32 -9.61
C ILE A 71 0.08 9.21 -10.91
N MET A 72 1.22 9.91 -10.97
CA MET A 72 2.10 9.86 -12.14
C MET A 72 2.61 8.44 -12.39
N SER A 73 3.07 7.75 -11.35
CA SER A 73 3.49 6.34 -11.44
C SER A 73 2.37 5.44 -11.98
N ASN A 74 1.14 5.58 -11.46
CA ASN A 74 -0.02 4.82 -11.94
C ASN A 74 -0.30 5.08 -13.44
N LYS A 75 -0.21 6.34 -13.88
CA LYS A 75 -0.39 6.74 -15.29
C LYS A 75 0.72 6.20 -16.19
N LEU A 76 1.98 6.29 -15.77
CA LEU A 76 3.12 5.75 -16.52
C LEU A 76 3.03 4.23 -16.69
N CYS A 77 2.68 3.53 -15.62
CA CYS A 77 2.51 2.08 -15.65
C CYS A 77 1.26 1.61 -16.39
N GLY A 78 0.44 2.54 -16.90
CA GLY A 78 -0.78 2.24 -17.62
C GLY A 78 -1.70 1.38 -16.77
N ARG A 79 -1.79 1.69 -15.46
CA ARG A 79 -2.67 0.96 -14.57
C ARG A 79 -4.11 1.23 -15.01
N VAL A 80 -4.83 0.18 -15.37
CA VAL A 80 -6.22 0.27 -15.78
C VAL A 80 -7.05 -0.32 -14.66
N PHE A 81 -7.78 0.52 -13.95
CA PHE A 81 -8.85 0.02 -13.11
C PHE A 81 -10.03 -0.33 -14.01
N PRO A 82 -10.73 -1.46 -13.77
CA PRO A 82 -11.98 -1.72 -14.46
C PRO A 82 -12.94 -0.55 -14.19
N SER A 83 -13.76 -0.21 -15.19
CA SER A 83 -14.78 0.82 -15.05
C SER A 83 -15.65 0.50 -13.82
N ASP A 84 -15.51 1.28 -12.76
CA ASP A 84 -16.32 1.11 -11.57
C ASP A 84 -17.76 1.56 -11.87
N SER A 85 -18.72 0.77 -11.40
CA SER A 85 -20.14 1.11 -11.33
C SER A 85 -20.42 2.48 -10.69
N PHE A 86 -19.52 2.99 -9.85
CA PHE A 86 -19.62 4.30 -9.20
C PHE A 86 -19.01 5.46 -10.00
N ASN A 87 -18.50 5.23 -11.21
CA ASN A 87 -17.87 6.26 -12.06
C ASN A 87 -16.70 6.99 -11.38
N ARG A 88 -15.98 6.31 -10.46
CA ARG A 88 -14.79 6.83 -9.77
C ARG A 88 -13.57 6.77 -10.68
N THR A 89 -12.73 7.80 -10.60
CA THR A 89 -11.42 7.79 -11.26
C THR A 89 -10.36 7.11 -10.37
N ILE A 90 -9.24 6.71 -10.98
CA ILE A 90 -8.07 6.21 -10.24
C ILE A 90 -7.61 7.21 -9.19
N ASP A 91 -7.63 8.49 -9.55
CA ASP A 91 -7.22 9.58 -8.68
C ASP A 91 -8.17 9.67 -7.45
N ASP A 92 -9.48 9.43 -7.63
CA ASP A 92 -10.45 9.39 -6.53
C ASP A 92 -10.19 8.21 -5.58
N SER A 93 -10.01 7.00 -6.12
CA SER A 93 -9.72 5.81 -5.32
C SER A 93 -8.40 5.93 -4.55
N LEU A 94 -7.37 6.52 -5.17
CA LEU A 94 -6.11 6.79 -4.50
C LEU A 94 -6.29 7.82 -3.38
N ARG A 95 -7.09 8.88 -3.56
CA ARG A 95 -7.34 9.88 -2.48
C ARG A 95 -8.06 9.26 -1.28
N GLU A 96 -8.93 8.29 -1.52
CA GLU A 96 -9.65 7.60 -0.44
C GLU A 96 -8.73 6.69 0.37
N GLY A 97 -7.77 6.01 -0.29
CA GLY A 97 -6.84 5.10 0.39
C GLY A 97 -5.58 5.76 0.97
N ILE A 98 -5.11 6.83 0.35
CA ILE A 98 -3.89 7.54 0.75
C ILE A 98 -4.28 8.84 1.44
N LYS A 99 -4.75 8.76 2.69
CA LYS A 99 -5.16 9.94 3.44
C LYS A 99 -3.96 10.76 3.91
N GLU A 100 -4.14 12.07 3.96
CA GLU A 100 -3.13 13.00 4.47
C GLU A 100 -2.70 12.64 5.90
N GLU A 101 -3.65 12.27 6.75
CA GLU A 101 -3.39 11.88 8.13
C GLU A 101 -2.43 10.69 8.25
N TYR A 102 -2.58 9.64 7.44
CA TYR A 102 -1.69 8.48 7.47
C TYR A 102 -0.27 8.82 7.01
N ILE A 103 -0.14 9.76 6.08
CA ILE A 103 1.17 10.19 5.60
C ILE A 103 1.84 11.16 6.58
N CYS A 104 1.09 12.13 7.07
CA CYS A 104 1.60 13.22 7.89
C CYS A 104 1.80 12.85 9.35
N ASN A 105 1.09 11.84 9.85
CA ASN A 105 1.21 11.35 11.23
C ASN A 105 1.94 10.01 11.31
N ASP A 106 1.67 9.10 10.38
CA ASP A 106 2.15 7.71 10.49
C ASP A 106 3.35 7.42 9.58
N ALA A 107 3.74 8.40 8.75
CA ALA A 107 4.90 8.33 7.86
C ALA A 107 4.96 7.07 6.98
N PHE A 108 3.80 6.64 6.45
CA PHE A 108 3.63 5.43 5.64
C PHE A 108 3.85 4.09 6.38
N LEU A 109 3.97 4.08 7.72
CA LEU A 109 3.92 2.86 8.52
C LEU A 109 2.60 2.78 9.29
N GLY A 110 1.74 1.81 8.97
CA GLY A 110 0.45 1.59 9.62
C GLY A 110 -0.67 1.41 8.61
N GLU A 111 -1.77 2.13 8.81
CA GLU A 111 -3.05 1.98 8.09
C GLU A 111 -2.89 2.07 6.57
N PHE A 112 -1.91 2.84 6.09
CA PHE A 112 -1.58 2.98 4.68
C PHE A 112 -1.12 1.66 4.03
N LEU A 113 -0.26 0.87 4.70
CA LEU A 113 0.28 -0.38 4.14
C LEU A 113 -0.59 -1.58 4.49
N VAL A 114 -1.11 -1.62 5.72
CA VAL A 114 -1.98 -2.70 6.20
C VAL A 114 -3.18 -2.04 6.87
N PRO A 115 -4.37 -2.10 6.26
CA PRO A 115 -5.58 -1.55 6.87
C PRO A 115 -5.82 -2.18 8.25
N MET A 116 -5.91 -1.35 9.28
CA MET A 116 -6.14 -1.73 10.67
C MET A 116 -7.55 -1.34 11.13
N GLU A 117 -8.29 -0.53 10.36
CA GLU A 117 -9.64 -0.07 10.69
C GLU A 117 -10.67 -1.22 10.74
N LEU A 118 -10.39 -2.37 10.13
CA LEU A 118 -11.22 -3.56 10.28
C LEU A 118 -10.72 -4.44 11.42
N ARG A 119 -11.29 -4.27 12.63
CA ARG A 119 -11.25 -5.27 13.73
C ARG A 119 -11.84 -6.64 13.35
N SER A 120 -12.19 -6.83 12.09
CA SER A 120 -12.75 -8.05 11.51
C SER A 120 -12.17 -8.25 10.11
N ASP A 121 -10.91 -7.87 9.93
CA ASP A 121 -10.14 -8.26 8.75
C ASP A 121 -10.14 -9.79 8.66
N PRO A 122 -10.51 -10.39 7.52
CA PRO A 122 -10.62 -11.84 7.40
C PRO A 122 -9.26 -12.54 7.42
N PHE A 123 -8.15 -11.81 7.27
CA PHE A 123 -6.80 -12.33 7.20
C PHE A 123 -6.06 -12.21 8.53
N CYS A 124 -6.36 -11.21 9.36
CA CYS A 124 -5.68 -10.96 10.63
C CYS A 124 -6.51 -11.33 11.87
N SER A 125 -5.84 -11.76 12.94
CA SER A 125 -6.44 -12.03 14.24
C SER A 125 -6.81 -10.75 14.99
N ASP A 126 -7.72 -10.85 15.96
CA ASP A 126 -8.22 -9.71 16.74
C ASP A 126 -7.11 -8.95 17.53
N VAL A 127 -5.98 -9.60 17.80
CA VAL A 127 -4.86 -9.00 18.55
C VAL A 127 -3.91 -8.18 17.66
N PHE A 128 -3.95 -8.39 16.34
CA PHE A 128 -3.06 -7.75 15.37
C PHE A 128 -3.06 -6.23 15.50
N PHE A 129 -4.23 -5.62 15.67
CA PHE A 129 -4.39 -4.17 15.80
C PHE A 129 -3.59 -3.61 16.98
N ASN A 130 -3.75 -4.19 18.16
CA ASN A 130 -3.08 -3.71 19.37
C ASN A 130 -1.57 -3.93 19.29
N ASN A 131 -1.14 -5.06 18.73
CA ASN A 131 0.28 -5.37 18.54
C ASN A 131 0.92 -4.41 17.54
N THR A 132 0.24 -4.09 16.44
CA THR A 132 0.69 -3.09 15.47
C THR A 132 0.84 -1.72 16.13
N GLN A 133 -0.18 -1.25 16.85
CA GLN A 133 -0.09 0.01 17.58
C GLN A 133 1.09 0.04 18.55
N ALA A 134 1.35 -1.07 19.25
CA ALA A 134 2.48 -1.17 20.17
C ALA A 134 3.84 -1.08 19.45
N CYS A 135 3.99 -1.75 18.29
CA CYS A 135 5.22 -1.70 17.49
C CYS A 135 5.52 -0.30 16.94
N LEU A 136 4.49 0.42 16.49
CA LEU A 136 4.66 1.68 15.76
C LEU A 136 4.71 2.91 16.67
N LYS A 137 4.21 2.80 17.91
CA LYS A 137 4.00 3.93 18.83
C LYS A 137 5.24 4.82 18.99
N THR A 138 6.38 4.24 19.38
CA THR A 138 7.60 5.02 19.68
C THR A 138 8.06 5.80 18.46
N PHE A 139 8.07 5.16 17.30
CA PHE A 139 8.45 5.79 16.04
C PHE A 139 7.49 6.93 15.66
N HIS A 140 6.18 6.71 15.72
CA HIS A 140 5.17 7.75 15.42
C HIS A 140 5.26 8.95 16.37
N GLU A 141 5.38 8.70 17.67
CA GLU A 141 5.54 9.77 18.67
C GLU A 141 6.81 10.60 18.39
N LYS A 142 7.91 9.96 18.02
CA LYS A 142 9.16 10.63 17.69
C LYS A 142 9.08 11.43 16.39
N PHE A 143 8.50 10.83 15.35
CA PHE A 143 8.30 11.49 14.05
C PHE A 143 7.44 12.75 14.19
N MET A 144 6.37 12.68 15.00
CA MET A 144 5.49 13.82 15.25
C MET A 144 6.12 14.89 16.14
N ALA A 145 7.02 14.50 17.05
CA ALA A 145 7.73 15.45 17.91
C ALA A 145 8.80 16.23 17.15
N ASP A 146 9.60 15.55 16.33
CA ASP A 146 10.65 16.15 15.50
C ASP A 146 10.90 15.31 14.25
N ARG A 147 10.36 15.78 13.12
CA ARG A 147 10.51 15.11 11.82
C ARG A 147 11.96 15.09 11.33
N SER A 148 12.84 15.93 11.88
CA SER A 148 14.25 16.01 11.51
C SER A 148 15.17 15.17 12.42
N ASP A 149 14.61 14.48 13.42
CA ASP A 149 15.38 13.67 14.36
C ASP A 149 16.18 12.57 13.61
N THR A 150 17.50 12.64 13.72
CA THR A 150 18.43 11.72 13.06
C THR A 150 18.29 10.26 13.50
N THR A 151 17.72 10.02 14.69
CA THR A 151 17.48 8.68 15.22
C THR A 151 16.24 7.99 14.62
N LEU A 152 15.42 8.72 13.86
CA LEU A 152 14.27 8.13 13.15
C LEU A 152 14.66 7.00 12.19
N CYS A 153 15.91 7.00 11.69
CA CYS A 153 16.43 5.88 10.89
C CYS A 153 16.44 4.56 11.67
N GLU A 154 16.94 4.57 12.91
CA GLU A 154 17.00 3.38 13.78
C GLU A 154 15.61 3.00 14.29
N GLU A 155 14.83 3.98 14.75
CA GLU A 155 13.46 3.76 15.27
C GLU A 155 12.51 3.20 14.21
N HIS A 156 12.61 3.69 12.97
CA HIS A 156 11.83 3.16 11.85
C HIS A 156 12.23 1.71 11.54
N ALA A 157 13.53 1.37 11.59
CA ALA A 157 13.99 0.00 11.37
C ALA A 157 13.47 -0.96 12.46
N GLU A 158 13.50 -0.54 13.72
CA GLU A 158 12.96 -1.32 14.85
C GLU A 158 11.44 -1.50 14.74
N ALA A 159 10.71 -0.42 14.45
CA ALA A 159 9.25 -0.44 14.32
C ALA A 159 8.80 -1.38 13.18
N LYS A 160 9.42 -1.29 12.00
CA LYS A 160 9.13 -2.19 10.87
C LYS A 160 9.40 -3.64 11.21
N LYS A 161 10.50 -3.93 11.92
CA LYS A 161 10.85 -5.31 12.30
C LYS A 161 9.80 -5.89 13.24
N CYS A 162 9.46 -5.17 14.32
CA CYS A 162 8.39 -5.57 15.25
C CYS A 162 7.07 -5.80 14.50
N TRP A 163 6.74 -4.89 13.58
CA TRP A 163 5.50 -4.97 12.83
C TRP A 163 5.48 -6.13 11.84
N MET A 164 6.57 -6.41 11.13
CA MET A 164 6.70 -7.59 10.27
C MET A 164 6.51 -8.89 11.05
N GLU A 165 7.13 -9.00 12.23
CA GLU A 165 6.94 -10.15 13.11
C GLU A 165 5.46 -10.33 13.50
N THR A 166 4.77 -9.22 13.80
CA THR A 166 3.33 -9.19 14.10
C THR A 166 2.48 -9.59 12.89
N ILE A 167 2.78 -9.08 11.68
CA ILE A 167 2.08 -9.46 10.44
C ILE A 167 2.24 -10.97 10.19
N MET A 168 3.46 -11.50 10.37
CA MET A 168 3.73 -12.92 10.17
C MET A 168 3.07 -13.83 11.21
N SER A 169 2.88 -13.37 12.45
CA SER A 169 2.25 -14.18 13.50
C SER A 169 0.73 -14.12 13.46
N ASP A 170 0.19 -12.94 13.17
CA ASP A 170 -1.22 -12.64 13.43
C ASP A 170 -2.04 -12.54 12.14
N CYS A 171 -1.43 -12.57 10.94
CA CYS A 171 -2.12 -12.47 9.66
C CYS A 171 -1.81 -13.62 8.70
N ASN A 172 -2.78 -13.92 7.82
CA ASN A 172 -2.67 -14.92 6.75
C ASN A 172 -3.09 -14.31 5.40
N PHE A 173 -2.29 -13.36 4.92
CA PHE A 173 -2.54 -12.69 3.65
C PHE A 173 -2.24 -13.58 2.43
N PRO A 174 -2.91 -13.34 1.29
CA PRO A 174 -2.50 -13.93 0.02
C PRO A 174 -1.03 -13.60 -0.33
N SER A 175 -0.35 -14.53 -1.01
CA SER A 175 1.10 -14.44 -1.27
C SER A 175 1.51 -13.13 -1.96
N ASP A 176 0.78 -12.69 -2.98
CA ASP A 176 1.12 -11.46 -3.72
C ASP A 176 1.04 -10.22 -2.82
N PHE A 177 0.03 -10.16 -1.95
CA PHE A 177 -0.14 -9.06 -1.00
C PHE A 177 0.98 -9.06 0.05
N PHE A 178 1.30 -10.25 0.58
CA PHE A 178 2.40 -10.40 1.54
C PHE A 178 3.76 -10.01 0.92
N GLU A 179 4.01 -10.34 -0.35
CA GLU A 179 5.24 -9.93 -1.04
C GLU A 179 5.33 -8.41 -1.26
N ALA A 180 4.22 -7.68 -1.46
CA ALA A 180 4.24 -6.22 -1.49
C ALA A 180 4.48 -5.59 -0.11
N ILE A 181 3.85 -6.12 0.95
CA ILE A 181 4.15 -5.71 2.33
C ILE A 181 5.63 -5.91 2.62
N LYS A 182 6.14 -7.10 2.32
CA LYS A 182 7.54 -7.46 2.53
C LYS A 182 8.47 -6.62 1.67
N PHE A 183 8.06 -6.25 0.46
CA PHE A 183 8.77 -5.26 -0.31
C PHE A 183 8.93 -4.00 0.56
N ASP A 184 7.88 -3.31 0.96
CA ASP A 184 8.03 -2.04 1.68
C ASP A 184 8.70 -2.12 3.07
N LEU A 185 8.61 -3.27 3.75
CA LEU A 185 9.08 -3.41 5.14
C LEU A 185 10.48 -4.02 5.34
N VAL A 186 11.11 -4.61 4.31
CA VAL A 186 12.48 -5.19 4.41
C VAL A 186 13.51 -4.04 4.47
N ASP A 187 14.63 -4.11 3.75
CA ASP A 187 15.77 -3.22 3.92
C ASP A 187 15.50 -1.75 3.59
N TYR A 188 14.39 -1.41 2.94
CA TYR A 188 14.08 -0.04 2.52
C TYR A 188 13.74 0.85 3.72
N ASN A 189 14.44 1.97 3.87
CA ASN A 189 14.21 2.91 4.97
C ASN A 189 14.46 4.35 4.52
N PRO A 190 13.41 5.13 4.22
CA PRO A 190 13.55 6.49 3.70
C PRO A 190 14.10 7.50 4.74
N PHE A 191 14.21 7.13 6.02
CA PHE A 191 14.80 7.98 7.04
C PHE A 191 16.32 7.93 7.04
N CYS A 192 16.90 6.82 6.58
CA CYS A 192 18.34 6.64 6.52
C CYS A 192 18.97 7.34 5.29
N ALA A 193 20.26 7.68 5.36
CA ALA A 193 20.94 8.47 4.32
C ALA A 193 21.05 7.73 2.98
N ASN A 194 21.22 6.40 3.02
CA ASN A 194 21.28 5.51 1.85
C ASN A 194 19.93 4.86 1.52
N ASN A 195 18.84 5.34 2.14
CA ASN A 195 17.48 4.78 2.06
C ASN A 195 17.38 3.30 2.50
N ARG A 196 18.27 2.85 3.41
CA ARG A 196 18.29 1.46 3.88
C ARG A 196 18.48 1.34 5.37
N ASP A 197 17.92 0.27 5.95
CA ASP A 197 18.05 -0.03 7.37
C ASP A 197 19.54 -0.18 7.78
N PRO A 198 19.87 0.19 9.02
CA PRO A 198 21.19 -0.06 9.58
C PRO A 198 21.56 -1.55 9.48
N GLY A 199 22.71 -1.84 8.87
CA GLY A 199 23.20 -3.22 8.71
C GLY A 199 22.65 -3.99 7.51
N ALA A 200 21.78 -3.40 6.69
CA ALA A 200 21.32 -4.00 5.43
C ALA A 200 22.50 -4.31 4.49
N THR A 201 22.50 -5.50 3.88
CA THR A 201 23.59 -5.98 2.99
C THR A 201 23.08 -6.25 1.58
N GLY A 202 23.96 -6.32 0.57
CA GLY A 202 23.57 -6.54 -0.82
C GLY A 202 23.05 -5.28 -1.52
N ASN A 203 22.39 -5.43 -2.66
CA ASN A 203 21.83 -4.31 -3.42
C ASN A 203 20.38 -4.05 -3.02
N ASP A 204 19.95 -2.79 -3.10
CA ASP A 204 18.55 -2.43 -2.97
C ASP A 204 17.70 -3.09 -4.06
N GLN A 205 16.46 -3.46 -3.73
CA GLN A 205 15.54 -4.14 -4.67
C GLN A 205 15.16 -3.28 -5.87
N CYS A 206 15.32 -1.96 -5.78
CA CYS A 206 15.10 -1.01 -6.87
C CYS A 206 16.39 -0.63 -7.61
N HIS A 207 17.52 -1.27 -7.30
CA HIS A 207 18.76 -1.04 -8.01
C HIS A 207 18.62 -1.41 -9.50
N GLY A 208 18.82 -0.42 -10.39
CA GLY A 208 18.69 -0.58 -11.84
C GLY A 208 17.25 -0.49 -12.36
N VAL A 209 16.27 -0.26 -11.48
CA VAL A 209 14.89 0.06 -11.89
C VAL A 209 14.83 1.50 -12.37
N ARG A 210 14.03 1.74 -13.43
CA ARG A 210 13.88 3.05 -14.08
C ARG A 210 13.65 4.18 -13.08
N ASP A 211 14.16 5.37 -13.39
CA ASP A 211 13.84 6.58 -12.63
C ASP A 211 12.55 7.22 -13.13
N ILE A 212 11.65 7.56 -12.19
CA ILE A 212 10.65 8.59 -12.47
C ILE A 212 11.44 9.90 -12.62
N LYS A 213 11.52 10.42 -13.84
CA LYS A 213 12.05 11.78 -14.05
C LYS A 213 11.27 12.72 -13.15
N ASN A 214 12.00 13.49 -12.35
CA ASN A 214 11.53 14.29 -11.22
C ASN A 214 10.02 14.66 -11.30
N PRO A 215 9.15 13.95 -10.56
CA PRO A 215 7.70 14.11 -10.68
C PRO A 215 7.20 15.50 -10.27
N PHE A 216 8.04 16.28 -9.57
CA PHE A 216 7.78 17.68 -9.22
C PHE A 216 8.13 18.69 -10.30
N ASN A 217 8.90 18.30 -11.31
CA ASN A 217 9.20 19.13 -12.47
C ASN A 217 8.40 18.65 -13.68
N ARG A 218 7.10 19.02 -13.70
CA ARG A 218 6.11 18.71 -14.73
C ARG A 218 6.39 19.32 -16.12
N LYS A 219 7.63 19.68 -16.45
CA LYS A 219 7.95 20.38 -17.70
C LYS A 219 8.32 19.46 -18.87
N ASP A 220 8.74 18.21 -18.65
CA ASP A 220 9.47 17.50 -19.71
C ASP A 220 8.85 16.20 -20.25
N ASP A 221 7.76 15.64 -19.72
CA ASP A 221 7.28 14.33 -20.19
C ASP A 221 5.79 14.29 -20.55
N VAL A 222 5.46 14.90 -21.70
CA VAL A 222 4.43 14.38 -22.61
C VAL A 222 5.07 14.20 -23.98
N SER A 223 5.89 13.16 -24.12
CA SER A 223 6.17 12.55 -25.42
C SER A 223 5.88 11.06 -25.34
N ALA A 224 4.59 10.75 -25.30
CA ALA A 224 4.10 9.40 -25.59
C ALA A 224 4.41 9.08 -27.05
N THR A 225 5.53 8.41 -27.31
CA THR A 225 5.70 7.68 -28.58
C THR A 225 4.83 6.43 -28.53
N ALA A 226 3.78 6.46 -29.34
CA ALA A 226 2.81 5.41 -29.55
C ALA A 226 3.44 4.09 -30.05
N GLY A 227 2.91 2.98 -29.55
CA GLY A 227 3.01 1.63 -30.11
C GLY A 227 2.39 0.66 -29.08
N THR A 228 1.39 -0.16 -29.33
CA THR A 228 0.86 -0.75 -30.56
C THR A 228 -0.60 -1.16 -30.29
N LYS A 229 -1.49 -1.06 -31.30
CA LYS A 229 -2.90 -1.49 -31.21
C LYS A 229 -3.01 -2.98 -30.87
N ILE A 230 -3.88 -3.34 -29.91
CA ILE A 230 -4.48 -4.67 -29.83
C ILE A 230 -6.01 -4.52 -29.73
N ASN A 231 -6.69 -5.31 -30.56
CA ASN A 231 -8.10 -5.24 -30.91
C ASN A 231 -9.05 -5.46 -29.72
N ALA A 232 -10.18 -4.77 -29.78
CA ALA A 232 -11.39 -5.09 -29.06
C ALA A 232 -11.88 -6.51 -29.42
N SER A 233 -12.10 -7.34 -28.40
CA SER A 233 -13.16 -8.36 -28.29
C SER A 233 -12.77 -9.45 -27.28
N LEU A 234 -13.16 -9.29 -26.02
CA LEU A 234 -13.98 -10.26 -25.31
C LEU A 234 -14.40 -9.67 -23.96
N ALA A 235 -15.61 -9.14 -23.93
CA ALA A 235 -16.36 -9.05 -22.69
C ALA A 235 -16.67 -10.48 -22.24
N LEU A 236 -16.41 -10.80 -20.97
CA LEU A 236 -17.34 -11.47 -20.06
C LEU A 236 -16.61 -11.92 -18.79
N LEU A 237 -17.13 -11.44 -17.66
CA LEU A 237 -17.03 -11.98 -16.30
C LEU A 237 -15.65 -11.90 -15.65
N LEU A 238 -15.53 -11.07 -14.60
CA LEU A 238 -14.75 -11.31 -13.37
C LEU A 238 -14.97 -10.14 -12.38
N PRO A 239 -15.43 -10.38 -11.13
CA PRO A 239 -15.58 -9.35 -10.12
C PRO A 239 -14.28 -9.12 -9.32
N LEU A 240 -14.03 -7.83 -9.08
CA LEU A 240 -12.92 -7.20 -8.37
C LEU A 240 -12.91 -7.49 -6.85
N VAL A 241 -11.84 -8.11 -6.35
CA VAL A 241 -11.68 -8.50 -4.93
C VAL A 241 -10.70 -7.58 -4.16
N SER A 242 -10.46 -6.34 -4.59
CA SER A 242 -9.75 -5.35 -3.73
C SER A 242 -10.33 -3.94 -3.76
N PHE A 243 -11.59 -3.83 -4.17
CA PHE A 243 -12.53 -2.86 -3.58
C PHE A 243 -12.97 -3.27 -2.16
N LEU A 244 -12.38 -4.32 -1.57
CA LEU A 244 -12.83 -4.91 -0.30
C LEU A 244 -12.77 -3.98 0.92
N PHE A 245 -12.04 -2.85 0.87
CA PHE A 245 -12.00 -1.89 1.97
C PHE A 245 -12.69 -0.55 1.67
N VAL A 246 -13.01 -0.26 0.40
CA VAL A 246 -13.65 1.01 0.03
C VAL A 246 -15.19 0.89 -0.02
N LEU A 247 -15.73 -0.33 0.06
CA LEU A 247 -17.18 -0.62 0.00
C LEU A 247 -17.83 -0.99 1.35
N LYS A 248 -17.25 -0.57 2.48
CA LYS A 248 -17.94 -0.71 3.78
C LYS A 248 -18.38 0.65 4.33
N VAL A 249 -19.41 1.21 3.69
CA VAL A 249 -20.44 2.02 4.36
C VAL A 249 -21.75 1.25 4.27
#